data_AF-A0A941GW36-F1
#
_entry.id   AF-A0A941GW36-F1
#
_cell.length_a   1.000
_cell.length_b   1.000
_cell.length_c   1.000
_cell.angle_alpha   90.00
_cell.angle_beta   90.00
_cell.angle_gamma   90.00
#
_symmetry.space_group_name_H-M   'P 1'
#
loop_
_entity.id
_entity.type
_entity.pdbx_description
1 polymer ?
#
loop_
_entity_poly.entity_id
_entity_poly.type
_entity_poly.pdbx_seq_one_letter_code
_entity_poly.pdbx_strand_id
1 'polypeptide(L)'
;MIVRVFLLPSALCRSRFCYSDRHPHPQDIFWLIEVSRTTLDKDKNEKKRIYAAAGIEEYWVIDLNAKELIVWRQPSQEDYQTLFKLNQGIISPVAFPDVELEVKKMLQKSNDEPNTN
;
A
#
# COMPACT_ATOMS: atom_id res chain seq x y z
N MET A 1 0.56 0.95 13.01
CA MET A 1 0.38 0.88 11.55
C MET A 1 1.76 1.07 10.90
N ILE A 2 2.11 0.26 9.90
CA ILE A 2 3.38 0.43 9.16
C ILE A 2 3.02 0.91 7.77
N VAL A 3 3.49 2.10 7.40
CA VAL A 3 3.36 2.65 6.04
C VAL A 3 4.61 2.28 5.25
N ARG A 4 4.44 1.64 4.09
CA ARG A 4 5.52 1.41 3.12
C ARG A 4 5.23 2.20 1.86
N VAL A 5 6.20 3.01 1.48
CA VAL A 5 6.18 3.84 0.29
C VAL A 5 7.16 3.22 -0.71
N PHE A 6 6.68 2.91 -1.91
CA PHE A 6 7.52 2.48 -3.02
C PHE A 6 7.64 3.62 -4.04
N LEU A 7 8.89 3.96 -4.32
CA LEU A 7 9.33 5.00 -5.25
C LEU A 7 10.12 4.28 -6.37
N LEU A 8 9.94 4.58 -7.68
CA LEU A 8 10.84 4.37 -8.86
C LEU A 8 10.08 4.18 -10.21
N PRO A 9 10.66 4.46 -11.43
CA PRO A 9 12.09 4.52 -11.75
C PRO A 9 12.56 5.69 -12.67
N SER A 10 13.25 6.68 -12.10
CA SER A 10 14.40 7.32 -12.77
C SER A 10 15.40 7.92 -11.77
N ALA A 11 15.53 7.30 -10.60
CA ALA A 11 16.57 7.66 -9.65
C ALA A 11 17.38 6.41 -9.34
N LEU A 12 18.62 6.44 -9.79
CA LEU A 12 19.65 5.45 -9.55
C LEU A 12 20.02 5.41 -8.05
N CYS A 13 19.13 5.02 -7.13
CA CYS A 13 19.55 4.74 -5.76
C CYS A 13 18.87 3.48 -5.18
N ARG A 14 19.67 2.43 -5.11
CA ARG A 14 19.33 1.09 -4.62
C ARG A 14 19.52 0.91 -3.10
N SER A 15 19.81 1.98 -2.35
CA SER A 15 20.16 1.89 -0.93
C SER A 15 19.06 2.45 0.00
N ARG A 16 18.84 1.73 1.10
CA ARG A 16 17.98 2.08 2.25
C ARG A 16 18.37 3.41 2.95
N PHE A 17 19.48 4.02 2.54
CA PHE A 17 20.03 5.27 3.08
C PHE A 17 19.83 6.53 2.21
N CYS A 18 19.41 6.42 0.93
CA CYS A 18 19.27 7.61 0.07
C CYS A 18 17.99 8.43 0.31
N TYR A 19 16.99 7.86 0.97
CA TYR A 19 15.70 8.52 1.19
C TYR A 19 15.67 9.37 2.46
N SER A 20 16.82 9.53 3.14
CA SER A 20 16.91 10.26 4.41
C SER A 20 17.06 11.78 4.26
N ASP A 21 17.45 12.30 3.08
CA ASP A 21 17.78 13.72 2.92
C ASP A 21 16.66 14.60 2.31
N ARG A 22 15.62 14.01 1.73
CA ARG A 22 14.38 14.72 1.35
C ARG A 22 13.19 13.79 1.51
N HIS A 23 12.14 14.25 2.18
CA HIS A 23 10.86 13.55 2.17
C HIS A 23 10.38 13.45 0.71
N PRO A 24 9.99 12.26 0.22
CA PRO A 24 9.48 12.13 -1.14
C PRO A 24 8.26 13.03 -1.31
N HIS A 25 8.22 13.80 -2.40
CA HIS A 25 7.01 14.52 -2.75
C HIS A 25 5.94 13.51 -3.18
N PRO A 26 4.64 13.83 -3.06
CA PRO A 26 3.59 12.89 -3.47
C PRO A 26 3.70 12.39 -4.91
N GLN A 27 4.29 13.20 -5.79
CA GLN A 27 4.57 12.87 -7.19
C GLN A 27 5.62 11.76 -7.36
N ASP A 28 6.46 11.53 -6.36
CA ASP A 28 7.43 10.44 -6.36
C ASP A 28 6.82 9.12 -5.86
N ILE A 29 5.61 9.15 -5.29
CA ILE A 29 4.94 8.00 -4.67
C ILE A 29 4.14 7.23 -5.72
N PHE A 30 4.71 6.13 -6.18
CA PHE A 30 4.09 5.25 -7.17
C PHE A 30 3.15 4.22 -6.53
N TRP A 31 3.48 3.74 -5.33
CA TRP A 31 2.66 2.73 -4.65
C TRP A 31 2.75 2.87 -3.14
N LEU A 32 1.59 3.14 -2.51
CA LEU A 32 1.46 3.36 -1.08
C LEU A 32 0.68 2.23 -0.42
N ILE A 33 1.30 1.55 0.54
CA ILE A 33 0.70 0.43 1.28
C ILE A 33 0.79 0.65 2.78
N GLU A 34 -0.33 0.56 3.47
CA GLU A 34 -0.40 0.51 4.92
C GLU A 34 -0.76 -0.89 5.41
N VAL A 35 -0.04 -1.37 6.44
CA VAL A 35 -0.36 -2.61 7.13
C VAL A 35 -0.94 -2.29 8.50
N SER A 36 -2.19 -2.70 8.72
CA SER A 36 -2.85 -2.64 10.02
C SER A 36 -2.95 -4.03 10.65
N ARG A 37 -2.55 -4.13 11.92
CA ARG A 37 -2.71 -5.33 12.76
C ARG A 37 -3.83 -5.20 13.80
N THR A 38 -4.45 -4.02 13.86
CA THR A 38 -5.49 -3.64 14.81
C THR A 38 -6.67 -3.07 14.03
N THR A 39 -7.79 -2.83 14.72
CA THR A 39 -8.99 -2.20 14.13
C THR A 39 -8.61 -0.93 13.36
N LEU A 40 -9.11 -0.81 12.14
CA LEU A 40 -8.94 0.37 11.30
C LEU A 40 -9.66 1.56 11.94
N ASP A 41 -8.92 2.62 12.27
CA ASP A 41 -9.42 3.81 12.96
C ASP A 41 -9.89 4.91 11.98
N LYS A 42 -10.60 5.92 12.50
CA LYS A 42 -11.13 7.10 11.78
C LYS A 42 -10.07 7.87 10.99
N ASP A 43 -8.81 7.82 11.44
CA ASP A 43 -7.61 8.42 10.81
C ASP A 43 -7.48 8.07 9.31
N LYS A 44 -7.95 6.89 8.91
CA LYS A 44 -7.90 6.43 7.51
C LYS A 44 -8.69 7.32 6.54
N ASN A 45 -9.83 7.87 6.96
CA ASN A 45 -10.65 8.69 6.06
C ASN A 45 -9.98 10.02 5.74
N GLU A 46 -9.24 10.59 6.70
CA GLU A 46 -8.48 11.81 6.50
C GLU A 46 -7.28 11.59 5.59
N LYS A 47 -6.46 10.57 5.90
CA LYS A 47 -5.30 10.18 5.07
C LYS A 47 -5.66 9.88 3.63
N LYS A 48 -6.73 9.11 3.42
CA LYS A 48 -7.23 8.77 2.09
C LYS A 48 -7.50 10.03 1.26
N ARG A 49 -8.18 11.03 1.83
CA ARG A 49 -8.47 12.29 1.12
C ARG A 49 -7.21 13.08 0.81
N ILE A 50 -6.26 13.12 1.75
CA ILE A 50 -4.96 13.75 1.55
C ILE A 50 -4.21 13.09 0.38
N TYR A 51 -4.18 11.76 0.33
CA TYR A 51 -3.51 11.00 -0.73
C TYR A 51 -4.21 11.15 -2.09
N ALA A 52 -5.54 11.19 -2.11
CA ALA A 52 -6.32 11.46 -3.32
C ALA A 52 -6.03 12.87 -3.86
N ALA A 53 -6.09 13.89 -2.99
CA ALA A 53 -5.81 15.27 -3.37
C ALA A 53 -4.35 15.48 -3.82
N ALA A 54 -3.43 14.66 -3.30
CA ALA A 54 -2.03 14.65 -3.70
C ALA A 54 -1.77 13.88 -5.02
N GLY A 55 -2.80 13.26 -5.61
CA GLY A 55 -2.73 12.59 -6.91
C GLY A 55 -2.10 11.20 -6.88
N ILE A 56 -2.00 10.55 -5.71
CA ILE A 56 -1.44 9.20 -5.61
C ILE A 56 -2.40 8.21 -6.27
N GLU A 57 -1.95 7.52 -7.32
CA GLU A 57 -2.81 6.71 -8.19
C GLU A 57 -3.55 5.59 -7.46
N GLU A 58 -2.89 4.98 -6.47
CA GLU A 58 -3.47 3.92 -5.65
C GLU A 58 -3.01 3.96 -4.19
N TYR A 59 -3.96 3.64 -3.31
CA TYR A 59 -3.74 3.54 -1.88
C TYR A 59 -4.20 2.18 -1.38
N TRP A 60 -3.30 1.42 -0.75
CA TRP A 60 -3.57 0.06 -0.32
C TRP A 60 -3.52 -0.02 1.20
N VAL A 61 -4.49 -0.70 1.80
CA VAL A 61 -4.55 -0.99 3.23
C VAL A 61 -4.74 -2.50 3.39
N ILE A 62 -3.74 -3.15 3.99
CA ILE A 62 -3.78 -4.55 4.37
C ILE A 62 -4.26 -4.61 5.82
N ASP A 63 -5.52 -5.00 6.00
CA ASP A 63 -6.10 -5.26 7.32
C ASP A 63 -5.92 -6.73 7.69
N LEU A 64 -4.93 -7.01 8.52
CA LEU A 64 -4.62 -8.37 8.98
C LEU A 64 -5.62 -8.86 10.04
N ASN A 65 -6.36 -7.97 10.70
CA ASN A 65 -7.39 -8.34 11.66
C ASN A 65 -8.67 -8.79 10.94
N ALA A 66 -9.11 -8.01 9.95
CA ALA A 66 -10.25 -8.35 9.11
C ALA A 66 -9.92 -9.39 8.01
N LYS A 67 -8.63 -9.64 7.76
CA LYS A 67 -8.13 -10.43 6.62
C LYS A 67 -8.68 -9.90 5.30
N GLU A 68 -8.53 -8.60 5.10
CA GLU A 68 -9.02 -7.90 3.92
C GLU A 68 -7.94 -6.96 3.39
N LEU A 69 -7.70 -7.02 2.09
CA LEU A 69 -6.97 -6.01 1.34
C LEU A 69 -7.98 -4.99 0.81
N ILE A 70 -7.76 -3.72 1.15
CA ILE A 70 -8.59 -2.62 0.71
C ILE A 70 -7.76 -1.73 -0.20
N VAL A 71 -8.20 -1.53 -1.43
CA VAL A 71 -7.48 -0.75 -2.44
C VAL A 71 -8.38 0.38 -2.93
N TRP A 72 -7.89 1.61 -2.84
CA TRP A 72 -8.50 2.75 -3.52
C TRP A 72 -7.71 3.11 -4.78
N ARG A 73 -8.43 3.47 -5.85
CA ARG A 73 -7.88 3.87 -7.16
C ARG A 73 -8.64 5.04 -7.75
N GLN A 74 -8.03 5.65 -8.77
CA GLN A 74 -8.58 6.80 -9.50
C GLN A 74 -8.81 7.99 -8.55
N PRO A 75 -7.71 8.64 -8.10
CA PRO A 75 -7.81 9.78 -7.21
C PRO A 75 -8.56 10.94 -7.88
N SER A 76 -9.34 11.67 -7.09
CA SER A 76 -9.91 12.97 -7.42
C SER A 76 -9.55 13.98 -6.34
N GLN A 77 -9.91 15.25 -6.53
CA GLN A 77 -9.60 16.31 -5.55
C GLN A 77 -10.25 16.07 -4.18
N GLU A 78 -11.35 15.34 -4.10
CA GLU A 78 -12.07 15.08 -2.86
C GLU A 78 -11.77 13.70 -2.28
N ASP A 79 -11.71 12.67 -3.13
CA ASP A 79 -11.54 11.27 -2.71
C ASP A 79 -11.15 10.37 -3.89
N TYR A 80 -10.88 9.10 -3.61
CA TYR A 80 -10.77 8.07 -4.64
C TYR A 80 -12.14 7.65 -5.16
N GLN A 81 -12.21 7.42 -6.47
CA GLN A 81 -13.46 7.06 -7.13
C GLN A 81 -13.77 5.56 -7.08
N THR A 82 -12.74 4.73 -6.99
CA THR A 82 -12.90 3.27 -6.98
C THR A 82 -12.37 2.66 -5.70
N LEU A 83 -13.11 1.68 -5.16
CA LEU A 83 -12.77 0.90 -3.96
C LEU A 83 -12.88 -0.59 -4.26
N PHE A 84 -11.79 -1.33 -4.02
CA PHE A 84 -11.77 -2.79 -4.03
C PHE A 84 -11.55 -3.31 -2.62
N LYS A 85 -12.29 -4.35 -2.26
CA LYS A 85 -12.11 -5.13 -1.04
C LYS A 85 -11.92 -6.58 -1.42
N LEU A 86 -10.72 -7.09 -1.16
CA LEU A 86 -10.28 -8.39 -1.62
C LEU A 86 -9.80 -9.21 -0.43
N ASN A 87 -10.24 -10.46 -0.34
CA ASN A 87 -9.70 -11.43 0.61
C ASN A 87 -8.95 -12.58 -0.08
N GLN A 88 -9.03 -12.66 -1.41
CA GLN A 88 -8.41 -13.68 -2.24
C GLN A 88 -8.23 -13.17 -3.68
N GLY A 89 -7.60 -13.99 -4.52
CA GLY A 89 -7.31 -13.66 -5.90
C GLY A 89 -5.92 -13.06 -6.09
N ILE A 90 -5.67 -12.57 -7.30
CA ILE A 90 -4.42 -11.94 -7.71
C ILE A 90 -4.74 -10.49 -8.07
N ILE A 91 -3.88 -9.57 -7.65
CA ILE A 91 -3.96 -8.15 -7.99
C ILE A 91 -2.56 -7.61 -8.30
N SER A 92 -2.47 -6.76 -9.31
CA SER A 92 -1.24 -6.04 -9.65
C SER A 92 -1.36 -4.55 -9.28
N PRO A 93 -0.29 -3.92 -8.75
CA PRO A 93 -0.19 -2.47 -8.62
C PRO A 93 -0.30 -1.78 -9.99
N VAL A 94 -0.87 -0.58 -10.02
CA VAL A 94 -1.00 0.20 -11.28
C VAL A 94 0.38 0.59 -11.81
N ALA A 95 1.29 1.00 -10.92
CA ALA A 95 2.65 1.36 -11.30
C ALA A 95 3.52 0.16 -11.72
N PHE A 96 3.12 -1.07 -11.35
CA PHE A 96 3.87 -2.30 -11.60
C PHE A 96 2.93 -3.41 -12.09
N PRO A 97 2.38 -3.30 -13.32
CA PRO A 97 1.39 -4.25 -13.82
C PRO A 97 1.93 -5.69 -13.93
N ASP A 98 3.24 -5.83 -14.13
CA ASP A 98 3.93 -7.13 -14.21
C ASP A 98 4.13 -7.81 -12.84
N VAL A 99 3.84 -7.10 -11.74
CA VAL A 99 3.97 -7.64 -10.37
C VAL A 99 2.63 -8.19 -9.92
N GLU A 100 2.44 -9.48 -10.10
CA GLU A 100 1.25 -10.19 -9.62
C GLU A 100 1.36 -10.54 -8.14
N LEU A 101 0.41 -10.07 -7.33
CA LEU A 101 0.37 -10.32 -5.90
C LEU A 101 -0.83 -11.17 -5.53
N GLU A 102 -0.56 -12.32 -4.89
CA GLU A 102 -1.62 -13.16 -4.34
C GLU A 102 -2.14 -12.57 -3.02
N VAL A 103 -3.38 -12.07 -3.03
CA VAL A 103 -4.02 -11.40 -1.90
C VAL A 103 -3.99 -12.28 -0.65
N LYS A 104 -4.25 -13.58 -0.82
CA LYS A 104 -4.27 -14.54 0.29
C LYS A 104 -2.90 -14.64 0.97
N LYS A 105 -1.79 -14.56 0.24
CA LYS A 105 -0.44 -14.58 0.81
C LYS A 105 -0.12 -13.29 1.57
N MET A 106 -0.59 -12.15 1.07
CA MET A 106 -0.42 -10.85 1.74
C MET A 106 -1.16 -10.77 3.09
N LEU A 107 -2.27 -11.50 3.22
CA LEU A 107 -3.11 -11.53 4.43
C LEU A 107 -2.70 -12.61 5.42
N GLN A 108 -1.82 -13.53 5.05
CA GLN A 108 -1.31 -14.55 5.94
C GLN A 108 -0.24 -13.96 6.86
N LYS A 109 -0.33 -14.30 8.16
CA LYS A 109 0.80 -14.11 9.07
C LYS A 109 1.93 -15.00 8.57
N SER A 110 3.17 -14.49 8.53
CA SER A 110 4.34 -15.32 8.21
C SER A 110 4.42 -16.45 9.22
N ASN A 111 3.98 -17.64 8.85
CA ASN A 111 4.12 -18.87 9.62
C ASN A 111 5.44 -19.59 9.28
N ASP A 112 6.43 -18.87 8.77
CA ASP A 112 7.78 -19.40 8.59
C ASP A 112 8.59 -19.20 9.89
N GLU A 113 8.15 -19.84 10.98
CA GLU A 113 9.12 -20.38 11.93
C GLU A 113 9.25 -21.88 11.60
N PRO A 114 10.43 -22.37 11.17
CA PRO A 114 10.63 -23.79 11.03
C PRO A 114 10.47 -24.43 12.41
N ASN A 115 9.40 -25.21 12.59
CA ASN A 115 9.24 -26.09 13.72
C ASN A 115 10.45 -27.03 13.77
N THR A 116 11.39 -26.71 14.65
CA THR A 116 12.53 -27.58 14.94
C THR A 116 12.11 -28.38 16.17
N ASN A 117 11.56 -29.57 15.92
CA ASN A 117 11.51 -30.64 16.92
C ASN A 117 12.92 -31.12 17.25
#